data_AF-A0A7Y4FQB0-F1
#
_entry.id   AF-A0A7Y4FQB0-F1
#
_cell.length_a   1.000
_cell.length_b   1.000
_cell.length_c   1.000
_cell.angle_alpha   90.00
_cell.angle_beta   90.00
_cell.angle_gamma   90.00
#
_symmetry.space_group_name_H-M   'P 1'
#
loop_
_entity.id
_entity.type
_entity.pdbx_description
1 polymer ?
#
loop_
_entity_poly.entity_id
_entity_poly.type
_entity_poly.pdbx_seq_one_letter_code
_entity_poly.pdbx_strand_id
1 'polypeptide(L)'
;MTYLSVTDINKTLEGAKAIQLHRTSFEHYLAKMPKSDPFYDDLEQLIQLSDKCENLEVSVGKEDAQTIHQFNALSDQLSTKLNEMRF
;
A
#
# COMPACT_ATOMS: atom_id res chain seq x y z
N MET A 1 1.49 -21.14 -3.19
CA MET A 1 0.98 -19.95 -2.48
C MET A 1 1.89 -19.68 -1.32
N THR A 2 2.41 -18.46 -1.23
CA THR A 2 3.19 -18.01 -0.07
C THR A 2 2.22 -17.35 0.88
N TYR A 3 2.14 -17.82 2.13
CA TYR A 3 1.34 -17.20 3.17
C TYR A 3 2.18 -16.09 3.82
N LEU A 4 1.71 -14.86 3.71
CA LEU A 4 2.30 -13.71 4.39
C LEU A 4 1.54 -13.44 5.68
N SER A 5 2.25 -13.09 6.75
CA SER A 5 1.59 -12.64 7.96
C SER A 5 0.90 -11.29 7.73
N VAL A 6 -0.12 -10.95 8.52
CA VAL A 6 -0.76 -9.62 8.48
C VAL A 6 0.27 -8.50 8.70
N THR A 7 1.26 -8.74 9.56
CA THR A 7 2.37 -7.80 9.79
C THR A 7 3.18 -7.56 8.53
N ASP A 8 3.49 -8.60 7.77
CA ASP A 8 4.24 -8.48 6.52
C ASP A 8 3.39 -7.78 5.46
N ILE A 9 2.10 -8.11 5.37
CA ILE A 9 1.15 -7.43 4.47
C ILE A 9 1.09 -5.93 4.79
N ASN A 10 0.98 -5.54 6.06
CA ASN A 10 0.95 -4.14 6.46
C ASN A 10 2.23 -3.40 6.07
N LYS A 11 3.39 -3.98 6.36
CA LYS A 11 4.68 -3.40 5.94
C LYS A 11 4.80 -3.28 4.42
N THR A 12 4.33 -4.28 3.68
CA THR A 12 4.30 -4.24 2.21
C THR A 12 3.39 -3.13 1.70
N LEU A 13 2.21 -2.95 2.28
CA LEU A 13 1.28 -1.87 1.90
C LEU A 13 1.82 -0.48 2.26
N GLU A 14 2.47 -0.33 3.41
CA GLU A 14 3.17 0.90 3.80
C GLU A 14 4.30 1.23 2.82
N GLY A 15 5.11 0.23 2.47
CA GLY A 15 6.17 0.35 1.46
C GLY A 15 5.63 0.74 0.08
N ALA A 16 4.55 0.10 -0.37
CA ALA A 16 3.91 0.41 -1.66
C ALA A 16 3.38 1.85 -1.71
N LYS A 17 2.76 2.34 -0.63
CA LYS A 17 2.30 3.74 -0.53
C LYS A 17 3.47 4.72 -0.57
N ALA A 18 4.56 4.43 0.13
CA ALA A 18 5.76 5.27 0.12
C ALA A 18 6.39 5.31 -1.30
N ILE A 19 6.46 4.17 -1.97
CA ILE A 19 6.93 4.05 -3.36
C ILE A 19 6.09 4.93 -4.29
N GLN A 20 4.76 4.90 -4.18
CA GLN A 20 3.86 5.74 -4.97
C GLN A 20 4.06 7.23 -4.66
N LEU A 21 4.21 7.60 -3.38
CA LEU A 21 4.41 9.00 -2.97
C LEU A 21 5.67 9.61 -3.58
N HIS A 22 6.75 8.84 -3.63
CA HIS A 22 8.05 9.32 -4.12
C HIS A 22 8.22 9.18 -5.64
N ARG A 23 7.37 8.39 -6.31
CA ARG A 23 7.44 8.11 -7.75
C ARG A 23 7.51 9.38 -8.59
N THR A 24 6.58 10.31 -8.41
CA THR A 24 6.52 11.57 -9.17
C THR A 24 7.79 12.39 -9.00
N SER A 25 8.37 12.38 -7.81
CA SER A 25 9.64 13.05 -7.53
C SER A 25 10.79 12.37 -8.28
N PHE A 26 10.87 11.05 -8.30
CA PHE A 26 11.89 10.31 -9.04
C PHE A 26 11.83 10.58 -10.54
N GLU A 27 10.63 10.56 -11.14
CA GLU A 27 10.44 10.90 -12.56
C GLU A 27 10.90 12.34 -12.85
N HIS A 28 10.58 13.27 -11.95
CA HIS A 28 11.01 14.67 -12.08
C HIS A 28 12.53 14.83 -12.00
N TYR A 29 13.18 14.08 -11.11
CA TYR A 29 14.65 14.06 -11.02
C TYR A 29 15.28 13.45 -12.26
N LEU A 30 14.78 12.30 -12.74
CA LEU A 30 15.30 11.61 -13.92
C LEU A 30 15.19 12.50 -15.17
N ALA A 31 14.08 13.22 -15.34
CA ALA A 31 13.87 14.14 -16.47
C ALA A 31 14.89 15.29 -16.53
N LYS A 32 15.50 15.63 -15.39
CA LYS A 32 16.51 16.69 -15.27
C LYS A 32 17.95 16.15 -15.19
N MET A 33 18.11 14.84 -15.10
CA MET A 33 19.41 14.19 -14.94
C MET A 33 20.02 13.87 -16.32
N PRO A 34 21.28 14.23 -16.59
CA PRO A 34 21.93 13.84 -17.83
C PRO A 34 22.16 12.33 -17.85
N LYS A 35 22.04 11.69 -19.03
CA LYS A 35 22.23 10.24 -19.17
C LYS A 35 23.64 9.74 -18.82
N SER A 36 24.62 10.64 -18.77
CA SER A 36 25.98 10.33 -18.35
C SER A 36 26.16 10.35 -16.83
N ASP A 37 25.12 10.72 -16.07
CA ASP A 37 25.15 10.69 -14.61
C ASP A 37 25.28 9.24 -14.12
N PRO A 38 26.19 8.95 -13.19
CA PRO A 38 26.43 7.58 -12.71
C PRO A 38 25.22 6.94 -12.03
N PHE A 39 24.22 7.73 -11.62
CA PHE A 39 23.01 7.24 -10.95
C PHE A 39 21.78 7.18 -11.87
N TYR A 40 21.92 7.51 -13.16
CA TYR A 40 20.81 7.56 -14.10
C TYR A 40 20.09 6.21 -14.21
N ASP A 41 20.86 5.15 -14.46
CA ASP A 41 20.33 3.79 -14.65
C ASP A 41 19.68 3.23 -13.37
N ASP A 42 20.23 3.56 -12.21
CA ASP A 42 19.69 3.16 -10.91
C ASP A 42 18.35 3.85 -10.63
N LEU A 43 18.26 5.15 -10.93
CA LEU A 43 17.03 5.92 -10.77
C LEU A 43 15.95 5.45 -11.76
N GLU A 44 16.32 5.13 -13.00
CA GLU A 44 15.42 4.55 -13.99
C GLU A 44 14.88 3.18 -13.53
N GLN A 45 15.75 2.29 -13.02
CA GLN A 45 15.34 1.01 -12.46
C GLN A 45 14.39 1.18 -11.26
N LEU A 46 14.64 2.15 -10.38
CA LEU A 46 13.79 2.42 -9.23
C LEU A 46 12.37 2.84 -9.65
N ILE A 47 12.25 3.66 -10.70
CA ILE A 47 10.96 4.07 -11.28
C ILE A 47 10.24 2.86 -11.89
N GLN A 48 10.94 2.02 -12.64
CA GLN A 48 10.35 0.80 -13.23
C GLN A 48 9.85 -0.20 -12.16
N LEU A 49 10.56 -0.30 -11.03
CA LEU A 49 10.10 -1.10 -9.89
C LEU A 49 8.86 -0.49 -9.23
N SER A 50 8.80 0.85 -9.16
CA SER A 50 7.63 1.58 -8.65
C SER A 50 6.37 1.30 -9.46
N ASP A 51 6.47 1.28 -10.80
CA ASP A 51 5.34 0.98 -11.70
C ASP A 51 4.73 -0.41 -11.45
N LYS A 52 5.56 -1.38 -11.04
CA LYS A 52 5.09 -2.74 -10.71
C LYS A 52 4.33 -2.80 -9.39
N CYS A 53 4.48 -1.80 -8.52
CA CYS A 53 3.79 -1.70 -7.24
C CYS A 53 2.44 -0.97 -7.34
N GLU A 54 2.13 -0.30 -8.47
CA GLU A 54 0.90 0.49 -8.62
C GLU A 54 -0.38 -0.34 -8.50
N ASN A 55 -0.34 -1.59 -8.99
CA ASN A 55 -1.48 -2.51 -9.05
C ASN A 55 -1.33 -3.68 -8.07
N LEU A 56 -0.71 -3.45 -6.91
CA LEU A 56 -0.49 -4.50 -5.93
C LEU A 56 -1.82 -4.92 -5.27
N GLU A 57 -2.35 -6.07 -5.70
CA GLU A 57 -3.54 -6.67 -5.10
C GLU A 57 -3.15 -7.65 -3.98
N VAL A 58 -3.83 -7.54 -2.84
CA VAL A 58 -3.72 -8.51 -1.73
C VAL A 58 -4.95 -9.41 -1.76
N SER A 59 -4.74 -10.70 -1.98
CA SER A 59 -5.81 -11.69 -1.87
C SER A 59 -5.98 -12.12 -0.41
N VAL A 60 -7.20 -12.00 0.09
CA VAL A 60 -7.58 -12.46 1.44
C VAL A 60 -8.35 -13.77 1.31
N GLY A 61 -8.03 -14.76 2.14
CA GLY A 61 -8.76 -16.01 2.19
C GLY A 61 -10.24 -15.78 2.52
N LYS A 62 -11.14 -16.62 2.00
CA LYS A 62 -12.58 -16.44 2.22
C LYS A 62 -12.97 -16.37 3.70
N GLU A 63 -12.35 -17.20 4.53
CA GLU A 63 -12.61 -17.25 5.98
C GLU A 63 -12.16 -15.96 6.66
N ASP A 64 -10.92 -15.52 6.40
CA ASP A 64 -10.39 -14.27 6.93
C ASP A 64 -11.21 -13.05 6.48
N ALA A 65 -11.63 -13.00 5.21
CA ALA A 65 -12.49 -11.94 4.69
C ALA A 65 -13.84 -11.90 5.43
N GLN A 66 -14.46 -13.06 5.67
CA GLN A 66 -15.70 -13.17 6.42
C GLN A 66 -15.53 -12.69 7.87
N THR A 67 -14.43 -13.06 8.53
CA THR A 67 -14.10 -12.58 9.88
C THR A 67 -13.95 -11.05 9.92
N ILE A 68 -13.24 -10.46 8.97
CA ILE A 68 -13.07 -8.99 8.87
C ILE A 68 -14.44 -8.31 8.68
N HIS A 69 -15.29 -8.83 7.80
CA HIS A 69 -16.64 -8.28 7.59
C HIS A 69 -17.50 -8.33 8.85
N GLN A 70 -17.47 -9.44 9.59
CA GLN A 70 -18.20 -9.57 10.86
C GLN A 70 -17.69 -8.59 11.91
N PHE A 71 -16.37 -8.45 12.04
CA PHE A 71 -15.77 -7.49 12.96
C PHE A 71 -16.19 -6.06 12.64
N ASN A 72 -16.09 -5.64 11.37
CA ASN A 72 -16.46 -4.28 10.96
C ASN A 72 -17.94 -3.99 11.22
N ALA A 73 -18.83 -4.93 10.88
CA ALA A 73 -20.27 -4.77 11.13
C ALA A 73 -20.59 -4.59 12.62
N LEU A 74 -19.93 -5.36 13.51
CA LEU A 74 -20.11 -5.22 14.96
C LEU A 74 -19.53 -3.90 15.48
N SER A 75 -18.37 -3.48 14.98
CA SER A 75 -17.74 -2.21 15.34
C SER A 75 -18.63 -1.02 15.01
N ASP A 76 -19.19 -0.99 13.80
CA ASP A 76 -20.09 0.09 13.35
C ASP A 76 -21.36 0.15 14.21
N GLN A 77 -21.98 -1.02 14.48
CA GLN A 77 -23.16 -1.11 15.35
C GLN A 77 -22.88 -0.60 16.76
N LEU A 78 -21.73 -0.95 17.35
CA LEU A 78 -21.35 -0.45 18.67
C LEU A 78 -21.09 1.06 18.64
N SER A 79 -20.38 1.55 17.62
CA SER A 79 -20.07 2.98 17.50
C SER A 79 -21.34 3.83 17.38
N THR A 80 -22.34 3.36 16.62
CA THR A 80 -23.65 4.02 16.54
C THR A 80 -24.35 4.05 17.89
N LYS A 81 -24.47 2.92 18.58
CA LYS A 81 -25.11 2.85 19.91
C LYS A 81 -24.43 3.75 20.93
N LEU A 82 -23.10 3.76 20.96
CA LEU A 82 -22.34 4.60 21.89
C LEU A 82 -22.53 6.09 21.61
N ASN A 83 -22.63 6.48 20.34
CA ASN A 83 -22.95 7.85 19.97
C ASN A 83 -24.39 8.22 20.35
N GLU A 84 -25.35 7.32 20.14
CA GLU A 84 -26.75 7.54 20.55
C GLU A 84 -26.92 7.70 22.06
N MET A 85 -26.09 7.02 22.88
CA MET A 85 -26.09 7.19 24.35
C MET A 85 -25.42 8.48 24.84
N ARG A 86 -24.72 9.19 23.95
CA ARG A 86 -24.00 10.43 24.25
C ARG A 86 -24.85 11.69 24.04
N PHE A 87 -26.05 11.52 23.46
CA PHE A 87 -27.08 12.54 23.24
C PHE A 87 -28.37 12.16 23.98
#